data_AF-A0A372NKM2-F1
#
_entry.id   AF-A0A372NKM2-F1
#
_cell.length_a   1.000
_cell.length_b   1.000
_cell.length_c   1.000
_cell.angle_alpha   90.00
_cell.angle_beta   90.00
_cell.angle_gamma   90.00
#
_symmetry.space_group_name_H-M   'P 1'
#
loop_
_entity.id
_entity.type
_entity.pdbx_description
1 polymer ?
#
loop_
_entity_poly.entity_id
_entity_poly.type
_entity_poly.pdbx_seq_one_letter_code
_entity_poly.pdbx_strand_id
1 'polypeptide(L)'
;MRANTPSGRRQLQFSVALSDLLGSATSNMTATTFQPTNEYSDITSQNARVLRSRGVRTMASVDATNLSQWFGRRRFDLIVFQFPNVGSRNPRYGRNPNHILVRCFLKSAAAHLSGEGQVAITVVNSSHYDGAFDMDGAVERNNYALPVAYPFRFSDYVGYSHVKTKDDGVGTVDESDEFVTYVFRLKERIGHKWITP
;
A
#
# COMPACT_ATOMS: atom_id res chain seq x y z
N MET A 1 -11.27 -10.41 -1.54
CA MET A 1 -11.97 -9.23 -2.12
C MET A 1 -11.15 -8.79 -3.32
N ARG A 2 -11.68 -8.71 -4.55
CA ARG A 2 -10.89 -8.20 -5.68
C ARG A 2 -10.84 -6.68 -5.57
N ALA A 3 -9.68 -6.15 -5.17
CA ALA A 3 -9.43 -4.72 -5.21
C ALA A 3 -9.13 -4.32 -6.66
N ASN A 4 -9.79 -3.28 -7.21
CA ASN A 4 -9.26 -2.54 -8.37
C ASN A 4 -8.04 -1.74 -7.92
N THR A 5 -7.00 -2.48 -7.56
CA THR A 5 -5.71 -1.93 -7.20
C THR A 5 -5.17 -1.14 -8.38
N PRO A 6 -4.29 -0.16 -8.12
CA PRO A 6 -3.55 0.48 -9.18
C PRO A 6 -2.98 -0.58 -10.13
N SER A 7 -3.17 -0.41 -11.44
CA SER A 7 -2.61 -1.33 -12.44
C SER A 7 -1.17 -1.68 -12.06
N GLY A 8 -0.73 -2.91 -12.30
CA GLY A 8 0.61 -3.37 -11.87
C GLY A 8 1.73 -2.42 -12.32
N ARG A 9 1.50 -1.68 -13.42
CA ARG A 9 2.32 -0.55 -13.87
C ARG A 9 2.63 0.46 -12.75
N ARG A 10 1.62 1.01 -12.06
CA ARG A 10 1.80 2.06 -11.03
C ARG A 10 2.56 1.53 -9.81
N GLN A 11 2.21 0.33 -9.36
CA GLN A 11 2.87 -0.32 -8.23
C GLN A 11 4.37 -0.53 -8.49
N LEU A 12 4.72 -1.04 -9.68
CA LEU A 12 6.11 -1.26 -10.04
C LEU A 12 6.86 0.02 -10.40
N GLN A 13 6.21 1.02 -11.00
CA GLN A 13 6.85 2.31 -11.28
C GLN A 13 7.21 3.05 -9.98
N PHE A 14 6.31 3.06 -8.99
CA PHE A 14 6.62 3.59 -7.67
C PHE A 14 7.78 2.80 -7.02
N SER A 15 7.76 1.47 -7.13
CA SER A 15 8.83 0.63 -6.61
C SER A 15 10.18 0.93 -7.26
N VAL A 16 10.21 1.24 -8.56
CA VAL A 16 11.42 1.66 -9.29
C VAL A 16 11.94 2.96 -8.67
N ALA A 17 11.12 3.99 -8.54
CA ALA A 17 11.54 5.25 -7.93
C ALA A 17 12.01 5.07 -6.47
N LEU A 18 11.32 4.26 -5.68
CA LEU A 18 11.71 3.95 -4.30
C LEU A 18 13.05 3.19 -4.25
N SER A 19 13.31 2.27 -5.17
CA SER A 19 14.60 1.57 -5.24
C SER A 19 15.77 2.50 -5.54
N ASP A 20 15.55 3.58 -6.29
CA ASP A 20 16.61 4.59 -6.52
C ASP A 20 16.94 5.36 -5.23
N LEU A 21 15.93 5.62 -4.38
CA LEU A 21 16.11 6.27 -3.07
C LEU A 21 16.80 5.37 -2.03
N LEU A 22 16.56 4.05 -2.08
CA LEU A 22 17.10 3.09 -1.10
C LEU A 22 18.59 2.78 -1.30
N GLY A 23 19.16 3.09 -2.47
CA GLY A 23 20.58 2.86 -2.74
C GLY A 23 20.99 1.41 -2.51
N SER A 24 21.94 1.17 -1.60
CA SER A 24 22.44 -0.18 -1.27
C SER A 24 21.40 -1.09 -0.60
N ALA A 25 20.40 -0.53 0.09
CA ALA A 25 19.34 -1.30 0.74
C ALA A 25 18.34 -1.92 -0.24
N THR A 26 18.41 -1.56 -1.53
CA THR A 26 17.51 -2.03 -2.59
C THR A 26 17.44 -3.55 -2.71
N SER A 27 18.56 -4.24 -2.47
CA SER A 27 18.61 -5.71 -2.53
C SER A 27 17.72 -6.41 -1.48
N ASN A 28 17.34 -5.71 -0.41
CA ASN A 28 16.44 -6.22 0.63
C ASN A 28 14.95 -5.95 0.31
N MET A 29 14.66 -5.25 -0.79
CA MET A 29 13.30 -4.90 -1.19
C MET A 29 12.59 -6.07 -1.86
N THR A 30 11.30 -6.23 -1.56
CA THR A 30 10.38 -7.07 -2.34
C THR A 30 9.25 -6.20 -2.88
N ALA A 31 9.12 -6.12 -4.22
CA ALA A 31 8.02 -5.45 -4.89
C ALA A 31 6.94 -6.47 -5.27
N THR A 32 5.69 -6.17 -4.94
CA THR A 32 4.56 -7.07 -5.22
C THR A 32 3.47 -6.39 -6.04
N THR A 33 2.75 -7.19 -6.84
CA THR A 33 1.52 -6.74 -7.50
C THR A 33 0.39 -7.74 -7.28
N PHE A 34 -0.85 -7.25 -7.27
CA PHE A 34 -2.04 -8.11 -7.26
C PHE A 34 -2.32 -8.70 -8.65
N GLN A 35 -1.99 -7.97 -9.71
CA GLN A 35 -2.15 -8.41 -11.09
C GLN A 35 -1.21 -9.60 -11.39
N PRO A 36 -1.65 -10.64 -12.11
CA PRO A 36 -0.78 -11.73 -12.58
C PRO A 36 0.14 -11.28 -13.72
N THR A 37 1.28 -11.97 -13.89
CA THR A 37 2.30 -11.60 -14.88
C THR A 37 1.82 -11.69 -16.33
N ASN A 38 0.91 -12.62 -16.64
CA ASN A 38 0.35 -12.78 -17.99
C ASN A 38 -0.56 -11.61 -18.42
N GLU A 39 -0.98 -10.77 -17.48
CA GLU A 39 -1.76 -9.56 -17.75
C GLU A 39 -0.90 -8.28 -17.77
N TYR A 40 0.40 -8.39 -17.49
CA TYR A 40 1.29 -7.23 -17.47
C TYR A 40 1.38 -6.55 -18.85
N SER A 41 1.26 -5.23 -18.85
CA SER A 41 1.67 -4.42 -20.00
C SER A 41 3.18 -4.50 -20.22
N ASP A 42 3.65 -4.12 -21.40
CA ASP A 42 5.10 -4.02 -21.70
C ASP A 42 5.84 -3.13 -20.70
N ILE A 43 5.22 -2.00 -20.32
CA ILE A 43 5.78 -1.08 -19.33
C ILE A 43 5.87 -1.74 -17.95
N THR A 44 4.83 -2.46 -17.53
CA THR A 44 4.85 -3.21 -16.25
C THR A 44 5.94 -4.27 -16.26
N SER A 45 6.06 -5.02 -17.35
CA SER A 45 7.11 -6.03 -17.55
C SER A 45 8.51 -5.40 -17.52
N GLN A 46 8.69 -4.24 -18.15
CA GLN A 46 9.95 -3.51 -18.15
C GLN A 46 10.31 -3.00 -16.75
N ASN A 47 9.37 -2.40 -16.01
CA ASN A 47 9.61 -1.98 -14.62
C ASN A 47 10.00 -3.17 -13.74
N ALA A 48 9.34 -4.33 -13.92
CA ALA A 48 9.71 -5.55 -13.21
C ALA A 48 11.14 -6.01 -13.54
N ARG A 49 11.58 -5.90 -14.80
CA ARG A 49 12.96 -6.21 -15.21
C ARG A 49 13.96 -5.25 -14.57
N VAL A 50 13.69 -3.95 -14.58
CA VAL A 50 14.54 -2.92 -13.95
C VAL A 50 14.71 -3.19 -12.46
N LEU A 51 13.62 -3.51 -11.76
CA LEU A 51 13.67 -3.88 -10.34
C LEU A 51 14.55 -5.11 -10.10
N ARG A 52 14.37 -6.17 -10.90
CA ARG A 52 15.19 -7.38 -10.79
C ARG A 52 16.67 -7.12 -11.07
N SER A 53 17.00 -6.28 -12.05
CA SER A 53 18.41 -5.92 -12.30
C SER A 53 19.04 -5.12 -11.16
N ARG A 54 18.23 -4.45 -10.33
CA ARG A 54 18.66 -3.76 -9.10
C ARG A 54 18.71 -4.69 -7.87
N GLY A 55 18.43 -5.98 -8.03
CA GLY A 55 18.40 -6.95 -6.94
C GLY A 55 17.08 -7.01 -6.17
N VAL A 56 16.05 -6.28 -6.60
CA VAL A 56 14.72 -6.34 -5.96
C VAL A 56 14.01 -7.64 -6.33
N ARG A 57 13.46 -8.33 -5.32
CA ARG A 57 12.58 -9.48 -5.56
C ARG A 57 11.22 -9.00 -6.06
N THR A 58 10.78 -9.44 -7.24
CA THR A 58 9.44 -9.13 -7.76
C THR A 58 8.49 -10.32 -7.64
N MET A 59 7.28 -10.12 -7.13
CA MET A 59 6.23 -11.16 -7.04
C MET A 59 4.90 -10.65 -7.60
N ALA A 60 4.21 -11.47 -8.40
CA ALA A 60 2.90 -11.14 -8.95
C ALA A 60 1.79 -11.93 -8.25
N SER A 61 0.54 -11.58 -8.50
CA SER A 61 -0.65 -12.25 -7.94
C SER A 61 -0.73 -12.24 -6.41
N VAL A 62 -0.01 -11.35 -5.74
CA VAL A 62 0.03 -11.30 -4.27
C VAL A 62 -1.24 -10.61 -3.74
N ASP A 63 -2.05 -11.36 -3.01
CA ASP A 63 -3.15 -10.80 -2.22
C ASP A 63 -2.60 -10.24 -0.91
N ALA A 64 -2.51 -8.91 -0.84
CA ALA A 64 -2.01 -8.19 0.33
C ALA A 64 -2.92 -8.36 1.58
N THR A 65 -4.15 -8.87 1.43
CA THR A 65 -5.01 -9.21 2.57
C THR A 65 -4.70 -10.59 3.17
N ASN A 66 -3.77 -11.33 2.57
CA ASN A 66 -3.29 -12.63 3.05
C ASN A 66 -1.79 -12.86 2.74
N LEU A 67 -0.93 -12.00 3.29
CA LEU A 67 0.52 -12.06 3.12
C LEU A 67 1.14 -13.37 3.62
N SER A 68 0.53 -14.05 4.61
CA SER A 68 1.08 -15.29 5.16
C SER A 68 1.12 -16.43 4.14
N GLN A 69 0.21 -16.42 3.16
CA GLN A 69 0.25 -17.36 2.02
C GLN A 69 1.53 -17.20 1.18
N TRP A 70 2.10 -16.00 1.12
CA TRP A 70 3.20 -15.66 0.21
C TRP A 70 4.55 -15.56 0.91
N PHE A 71 4.56 -15.15 2.18
CA PHE A 71 5.77 -14.82 2.93
C PHE A 71 6.03 -15.73 4.13
N GLY A 72 5.11 -16.64 4.47
CA GLY A 72 5.28 -17.59 5.57
C GLY A 72 5.57 -16.87 6.90
N ARG A 73 6.77 -17.04 7.45
CA ARG A 73 7.21 -16.41 8.70
C ARG A 73 8.09 -15.16 8.50
N ARG A 74 8.34 -14.75 7.25
CA ARG A 74 9.21 -13.62 6.96
C ARG A 74 8.61 -12.33 7.51
N ARG A 75 9.45 -11.49 8.10
CA ARG A 75 9.10 -10.18 8.65
C ARG A 75 9.83 -9.06 7.92
N PHE A 76 9.27 -7.86 7.97
CA PHE A 76 9.76 -6.66 7.32
C PHE A 76 9.76 -5.49 8.29
N ASP A 77 10.75 -4.61 8.15
CA ASP A 77 10.82 -3.36 8.91
C ASP A 77 9.90 -2.27 8.33
N LEU A 78 9.58 -2.37 7.03
CA LEU A 78 8.63 -1.49 6.37
C LEU A 78 7.80 -2.25 5.35
N ILE A 79 6.47 -2.15 5.45
CA ILE A 79 5.53 -2.64 4.45
C ILE A 79 4.77 -1.44 3.88
N VAL A 80 4.89 -1.20 2.57
CA VAL A 80 4.24 -0.07 1.90
C VAL A 80 3.04 -0.57 1.09
N PHE A 81 1.87 0.06 1.28
CA PHE A 81 0.68 -0.18 0.47
C PHE A 81 0.23 1.10 -0.23
N GLN A 82 0.55 1.20 -1.52
CA GLN A 82 0.34 2.40 -2.31
C GLN A 82 -1.03 2.43 -2.98
N PHE A 83 -1.79 3.49 -2.71
CA PHE A 83 -3.11 3.80 -3.28
C PHE A 83 -4.09 2.62 -3.31
N PRO A 84 -4.39 1.98 -2.16
CA PRO A 84 -5.37 0.91 -2.11
C PRO A 84 -6.73 1.43 -2.59
N ASN A 85 -7.36 0.76 -3.54
CA ASN A 85 -8.71 1.12 -3.98
C ASN A 85 -9.41 -0.15 -4.48
N VAL A 86 -10.69 -0.30 -4.13
CA VAL A 86 -11.53 -1.40 -4.59
C VAL A 86 -12.26 -1.02 -5.88
N GLY A 87 -12.28 0.26 -6.25
CA GLY A 87 -12.95 0.78 -7.44
C GLY A 87 -14.47 0.70 -7.37
N SER A 88 -15.02 0.56 -6.16
CA SER A 88 -16.44 0.53 -5.86
C SER A 88 -16.66 1.22 -4.52
N ARG A 89 -17.67 2.09 -4.44
CA ARG A 89 -18.13 2.67 -3.18
C ARG A 89 -19.34 1.95 -2.59
N ASN A 90 -19.95 1.04 -3.33
CA ASN A 90 -21.17 0.35 -2.90
C ASN A 90 -20.96 -0.37 -1.56
N PRO A 91 -21.83 -0.07 -0.58
CA PRO A 91 -22.00 -0.77 0.67
C PRO A 91 -21.52 -2.22 0.72
N ARG A 92 -20.55 -2.60 1.53
CA ARG A 92 -20.39 -4.02 1.91
C ARG A 92 -20.47 -4.14 3.42
N TYR A 93 -21.48 -4.86 3.91
CA TYR A 93 -21.77 -4.96 5.35
C TYR A 93 -21.92 -3.57 6.02
N GLY A 94 -22.53 -2.61 5.32
CA GLY A 94 -22.69 -1.23 5.79
C GLY A 94 -21.41 -0.39 5.83
N ARG A 95 -20.30 -0.87 5.25
CA ARG A 95 -19.01 -0.16 5.22
C ARG A 95 -18.50 0.04 3.80
N ASN A 96 -17.73 1.11 3.61
CA ASN A 96 -17.04 1.36 2.35
C ASN A 96 -16.06 0.20 2.04
N PRO A 97 -16.04 -0.34 0.81
CA PRO A 97 -15.10 -1.38 0.42
C PRO A 97 -13.62 -1.04 0.66
N ASN A 98 -13.22 0.22 0.54
CA ASN A 98 -11.84 0.67 0.78
C ASN A 98 -11.46 0.54 2.27
N HIS A 99 -12.38 0.83 3.20
CA HIS A 99 -12.18 0.57 4.63
C HIS A 99 -11.96 -0.92 4.91
N ILE A 100 -12.76 -1.80 4.30
CA ILE A 100 -12.60 -3.25 4.46
C ILE A 100 -11.23 -3.69 3.95
N LEU A 101 -10.80 -3.18 2.80
CA LEU A 101 -9.48 -3.48 2.22
C LEU A 101 -8.35 -3.06 3.16
N VAL A 102 -8.35 -1.82 3.65
CA VAL A 102 -7.33 -1.31 4.57
C VAL A 102 -7.32 -2.12 5.86
N ARG A 103 -8.48 -2.41 6.45
CA ARG A 103 -8.59 -3.20 7.67
C ARG A 103 -8.03 -4.61 7.50
N CYS A 104 -8.39 -5.30 6.41
CA CYS A 104 -7.90 -6.64 6.12
C CYS A 104 -6.39 -6.64 5.82
N PHE A 105 -5.89 -5.63 5.11
CA PHE A 105 -4.47 -5.45 4.87
C PHE A 105 -3.68 -5.24 6.17
N LEU A 106 -4.10 -4.31 7.04
CA LEU A 106 -3.43 -4.09 8.34
C LEU A 106 -3.40 -5.36 9.19
N LYS A 107 -4.50 -6.11 9.23
CA LYS A 107 -4.54 -7.41 9.90
C LYS A 107 -3.47 -8.36 9.35
N SER A 108 -3.37 -8.43 8.02
CA SER A 108 -2.40 -9.28 7.36
C SER A 108 -0.96 -8.82 7.57
N ALA A 109 -0.71 -7.51 7.55
CA ALA A 109 0.61 -6.93 7.71
C ALA A 109 1.17 -7.13 9.12
N ALA A 110 0.31 -7.07 10.16
CA ALA A 110 0.71 -7.23 11.56
C ALA A 110 1.51 -8.52 11.83
N ALA A 111 1.18 -9.63 11.16
CA ALA A 111 1.88 -10.90 11.31
C ALA A 111 3.29 -10.91 10.68
N HIS A 112 3.59 -9.91 9.84
CA HIS A 112 4.81 -9.80 9.03
C HIS A 112 5.63 -8.56 9.37
N LEU A 113 5.36 -7.88 10.48
CA LEU A 113 6.23 -6.81 10.98
C LEU A 113 7.34 -7.35 11.89
N SER A 114 8.53 -6.77 11.77
CA SER A 114 9.57 -6.88 12.80
C SER A 114 9.13 -6.13 14.07
N GLY A 115 9.94 -6.18 15.14
CA GLY A 115 9.59 -5.55 16.43
C GLY A 115 9.26 -4.06 16.29
N GLU A 116 10.12 -3.33 15.56
CA GLU A 116 9.97 -1.89 15.26
C GLU A 116 9.34 -1.64 13.88
N GLY A 117 8.76 -2.68 13.28
CA GLY A 117 8.28 -2.64 11.91
C GLY A 117 7.12 -1.66 11.72
N GLN A 118 7.08 -1.02 10.56
CA GLN A 118 6.06 -0.04 10.21
C GLN A 118 5.25 -0.49 8.99
N VAL A 119 4.01 -0.01 8.92
CA VAL A 119 3.20 -0.05 7.70
C VAL A 119 3.00 1.38 7.22
N ALA A 120 3.27 1.65 5.95
CA ALA A 120 2.96 2.93 5.32
C ALA A 120 1.85 2.73 4.29
N ILE A 121 0.70 3.40 4.45
CA ILE A 121 -0.40 3.37 3.50
C ILE A 121 -0.61 4.76 2.95
N THR A 122 -0.50 4.90 1.63
CA THR A 122 -0.73 6.19 0.97
C THR A 122 -2.07 6.17 0.27
N VAL A 123 -2.88 7.21 0.47
CA VAL A 123 -4.21 7.36 -0.12
C VAL A 123 -4.41 8.75 -0.72
N VAL A 124 -5.43 8.88 -1.57
CA VAL A 124 -5.94 10.18 -2.00
C VAL A 124 -6.67 10.81 -0.80
N ASN A 125 -6.34 12.06 -0.49
CA ASN A 125 -6.97 12.90 0.51
C ASN A 125 -7.71 14.04 -0.19
N SER A 126 -8.96 13.76 -0.56
CA SER A 126 -9.86 14.76 -1.13
C SER A 126 -11.27 14.52 -0.59
N SER A 127 -12.12 15.54 -0.66
CA SER A 127 -13.53 15.45 -0.20
C SER A 127 -14.28 14.27 -0.82
N HIS A 128 -13.88 13.86 -2.02
CA HIS A 128 -14.40 12.69 -2.72
C HIS A 128 -14.08 11.34 -2.03
N TYR A 129 -13.06 11.29 -1.18
CA TYR A 129 -12.60 10.13 -0.43
C TYR A 129 -12.82 10.26 1.10
N ASP A 130 -13.50 11.30 1.56
CA ASP A 130 -13.84 11.47 2.98
C ASP A 130 -14.56 10.23 3.54
N GLY A 131 -14.02 9.71 4.64
CA GLY A 131 -14.54 8.50 5.28
C GLY A 131 -14.39 7.20 4.48
N ALA A 132 -13.78 7.21 3.28
CA ALA A 132 -13.69 6.03 2.43
C ALA A 132 -12.75 4.96 3.02
N PHE A 133 -11.70 5.38 3.73
CA PHE A 133 -10.67 4.50 4.27
C PHE A 133 -10.85 4.20 5.76
N ASP A 134 -11.33 5.17 6.56
CA ASP A 134 -11.54 5.04 8.02
C ASP A 134 -10.33 4.37 8.71
N MET A 135 -9.20 5.11 8.67
CA MET A 135 -7.91 4.65 9.18
C MET A 135 -7.97 4.37 10.69
N ASP A 136 -8.61 5.26 11.46
CA ASP A 136 -8.75 5.13 12.91
C ASP A 136 -9.55 3.88 13.29
N GLY A 137 -10.68 3.62 12.62
CA GLY A 137 -11.45 2.39 12.83
C GLY A 137 -10.68 1.12 12.44
N ALA A 138 -9.77 1.22 11.45
CA ALA A 138 -8.91 0.09 11.07
C ALA A 138 -7.82 -0.19 12.12
N VAL A 139 -7.37 0.82 12.85
CA VAL A 139 -6.34 0.74 13.91
C VAL A 139 -6.88 0.01 15.14
N GLU A 140 -8.08 0.39 15.61
CA GLU A 140 -8.73 -0.17 16.80
C GLU A 140 -8.87 -1.70 16.73
N ARG A 141 -9.09 -2.24 15.53
CA ARG A 141 -9.34 -3.67 15.30
C ARG A 141 -8.08 -4.51 15.09
N ASN A 142 -6.92 -3.88 14.90
CA ASN A 142 -5.69 -4.55 14.47
C ASN A 142 -4.49 -4.31 15.39
N ASN A 143 -4.69 -3.76 16.59
CA ASN A 143 -3.66 -3.48 17.59
C ASN A 143 -2.54 -2.54 17.10
N TYR A 144 -2.84 -1.65 16.16
CA TYR A 144 -1.94 -0.55 15.81
C TYR A 144 -2.15 0.62 16.76
N ALA A 145 -1.13 1.46 16.93
CA ALA A 145 -1.29 2.80 17.47
C ALA A 145 -1.93 3.73 16.42
N LEU A 146 -2.45 4.89 16.86
CA LEU A 146 -2.95 5.89 15.91
C LEU A 146 -1.83 6.27 14.93
N PRO A 147 -2.11 6.27 13.62
CA PRO A 147 -1.08 6.51 12.62
C PRO A 147 -0.64 7.96 12.63
N VAL A 148 0.62 8.19 12.26
CA VAL A 148 1.11 9.53 11.94
C VAL A 148 0.89 9.77 10.43
N ALA A 149 0.29 10.90 10.09
CA ALA A 149 0.04 11.29 8.71
C ALA A 149 1.16 12.21 8.18
N TYR A 150 1.68 11.90 7.00
CA TYR A 150 2.67 12.70 6.28
C TYR A 150 2.14 13.07 4.89
N PRO A 151 2.38 14.29 4.39
CA PRO A 151 2.07 14.62 3.01
C PRO A 151 2.88 13.73 2.06
N PHE A 152 2.26 13.25 1.00
CA PHE A 152 2.92 12.50 -0.06
C PHE A 152 3.10 13.41 -1.28
N ARG A 153 4.35 13.65 -1.68
CA ARG A 153 4.68 14.47 -2.85
C ARG A 153 5.28 13.59 -3.94
N PHE A 154 4.71 13.63 -5.14
CA PHE A 154 5.25 12.88 -6.29
C PHE A 154 6.66 13.34 -6.66
N SER A 155 6.99 14.61 -6.42
CA SER A 155 8.32 15.18 -6.64
C SER A 155 9.43 14.46 -5.88
N ASP A 156 9.10 13.80 -4.77
CA ASP A 156 10.07 13.08 -3.94
C ASP A 156 10.49 11.75 -4.59
N TYR A 157 9.78 11.32 -5.64
CA TYR A 157 9.96 10.05 -6.34
C TYR A 157 10.25 10.31 -7.83
N VAL A 158 11.51 10.62 -8.14
CA VAL A 158 11.94 10.95 -9.51
C VAL A 158 11.52 9.84 -10.50
N GLY A 159 10.87 10.22 -11.59
CA GLY A 159 10.40 9.29 -12.63
C GLY A 159 9.06 8.59 -12.31
N TYR A 160 8.47 8.82 -11.13
CA TYR A 160 7.12 8.38 -10.82
C TYR A 160 6.10 9.48 -11.15
N SER A 161 5.10 9.13 -11.95
CA SER A 161 3.96 10.02 -12.24
C SER A 161 2.65 9.28 -12.02
N HIS A 162 1.69 9.94 -11.38
CA HIS A 162 0.36 9.39 -11.18
C HIS A 162 -0.49 9.63 -12.42
N VAL A 163 -0.78 8.57 -13.19
CA VAL A 163 -1.67 8.63 -14.36
C VAL A 163 -3.03 8.00 -13.99
N LYS A 164 -4.12 8.72 -14.28
CA LYS A 164 -5.52 8.32 -13.99
C LYS A 164 -5.85 6.98 -14.66
N THR A 165 -6.59 6.10 -13.96
CA THR A 165 -6.88 4.74 -14.45
C THR A 165 -8.11 4.64 -15.35
N LYS A 166 -8.99 5.65 -15.36
CA LYS A 166 -10.17 5.76 -16.25
C LYS A 166 -10.51 7.25 -16.41
N ASP A 167 -10.86 7.62 -17.63
CA ASP A 167 -11.49 8.90 -17.95
C ASP A 167 -12.96 8.59 -18.27
N ASP A 168 -13.76 8.39 -17.24
CA ASP A 168 -15.19 8.09 -17.32
C ASP A 168 -16.07 9.36 -17.19
N GLY A 169 -15.49 10.54 -17.44
CA GLY A 169 -16.19 11.82 -17.46
C GLY A 169 -16.69 12.31 -16.09
N VAL A 170 -16.47 11.54 -15.02
CA VAL A 170 -16.74 11.94 -13.64
C VAL A 170 -15.40 11.96 -12.92
N GLY A 171 -14.68 13.08 -13.04
CA GLY A 171 -13.33 13.25 -12.52
C GLY A 171 -13.24 12.86 -11.04
N THR A 172 -12.29 11.98 -10.70
CA THR A 172 -12.13 11.49 -9.32
C THR A 172 -10.77 11.78 -8.68
N VAL A 173 -9.94 12.59 -9.34
CA VAL A 173 -8.75 13.24 -8.76
C VAL A 173 -8.52 14.56 -9.51
N ASP A 174 -8.58 15.70 -8.82
CA ASP A 174 -8.29 17.02 -9.39
C ASP A 174 -6.78 17.33 -9.29
N GLU A 175 -6.26 18.33 -10.03
CA GLU A 175 -4.84 18.74 -9.90
C GLU A 175 -4.50 19.24 -8.48
N SER A 176 -5.52 19.62 -7.71
CA SER A 176 -5.43 20.04 -6.31
C SER A 176 -5.53 18.92 -5.28
N ASP A 177 -5.76 17.66 -5.70
CA ASP A 177 -5.94 16.56 -4.74
C ASP A 177 -4.64 16.32 -3.96
N GLU A 178 -4.77 16.33 -2.63
CA GLU A 178 -3.68 15.99 -1.75
C GLU A 178 -3.55 14.48 -1.63
N PHE A 179 -2.35 14.02 -1.36
CA PHE A 179 -2.08 12.62 -1.08
C PHE A 179 -1.41 12.52 0.28
N VAL A 180 -1.82 11.56 1.08
CA VAL A 180 -1.37 11.42 2.47
C VAL A 180 -0.88 10.00 2.68
N THR A 181 0.29 9.87 3.31
CA THR A 181 0.83 8.61 3.78
C THR A 181 0.62 8.49 5.29
N TYR A 182 -0.17 7.51 5.69
CA TYR A 182 -0.38 7.13 7.07
C TYR A 182 0.64 6.05 7.45
N VAL A 183 1.41 6.31 8.51
CA VAL A 183 2.42 5.38 9.04
C VAL A 183 1.90 4.78 10.34
N PHE A 184 1.76 3.46 10.35
CA PHE A 184 1.24 2.67 11.45
C PHE A 184 2.36 1.87 12.12
N ARG A 185 2.30 1.76 13.45
CA ARG A 185 3.13 0.87 14.29
C ARG A 185 2.22 0.02 15.17
N LEU A 186 2.63 -1.21 15.46
CA LEU A 186 1.92 -2.03 16.45
C LEU A 186 2.01 -1.37 17.83
N LYS A 187 0.95 -1.50 18.64
CA LYS A 187 1.02 -1.13 20.06
C LYS A 187 1.99 -2.06 20.77
N GLU A 188 2.82 -1.49 21.62
CA GLU A 188 3.66 -2.28 22.51
C GLU A 188 2.79 -3.00 23.54
N ARG A 189 3.14 -4.25 23.83
CA ARG A 189 2.60 -4.96 25.00
C ARG A 189 3.61 -4.89 26.12
N ILE A 190 3.29 -4.14 27.17
CA ILE A 190 3.98 -4.28 28.46
C ILE A 190 3.05 -5.07 29.39
N GLY A 191 3.37 -6.36 29.58
CA GLY A 191 2.53 -7.30 30.34
C GLY A 191 1.16 -7.55 29.69
N HIS A 192 0.08 -7.23 30.41
CA HIS A 192 -1.31 -7.32 29.93
C HIS A 192 -1.88 -5.99 29.40
N LYS A 193 -1.09 -4.89 29.43
CA LYS A 193 -1.53 -3.57 28.96
C LYS A 193 -0.91 -3.23 27.60
N TRP A 194 -1.72 -2.60 26.76
CA TRP A 194 -1.31 -2.07 25.47
C TRP A 194 -0.95 -0.61 25.61
N ILE A 195 0.21 -0.20 25.14
CA ILE A 195 0.70 1.18 25.20
C ILE A 195 0.97 1.67 23.78
N THR A 196 0.73 2.96 23.54
CA THR A 196 1.16 3.63 22.32
C THR A 196 2.68 3.86 22.38
N PRO A 197 3.43 3.55 21.32
CA PRO A 197 4.84 3.92 21.20
C PRO A 197 5.06 5.44 21.29
#